data_AF-A0A1A9WYA7-F1
#
_entry.id   AF-A0A1A9WYA7-F1
#
_cell.length_a   1.000
_cell.length_b   1.000
_cell.length_c   1.000
_cell.angle_alpha   90.00
_cell.angle_beta   90.00
_cell.angle_gamma   90.00
#
_symmetry.space_group_name_H-M   'P 1'
#
loop_
_entity.id
_entity.type
_entity.pdbx_description
1 polymer ?
#
loop_
_entity_poly.entity_id
_entity_poly.type
_entity_poly.pdbx_seq_one_letter_code
_entity_poly.pdbx_strand_id
1 'polypeptide(L)'
;MYLLTYQHKQNPTVFNDGAIDDSVSDTDDSDGSIDDSVGDIDDSDGSIDDSVGDIDDSVGSIDYSVGAIDNRGGAIHNANAAMYDPVGTIYDAGGATIYDPGGAIYHLGGTIYDADGAI
;
A
#
# COMPACT_ATOMS: atom_id res chain seq x y z
N MET A 1 11.59 -3.98 -36.10
CA MET A 1 10.52 -4.74 -35.42
C MET A 1 10.13 -3.92 -34.22
N TYR A 2 9.04 -3.16 -34.31
CA TYR A 2 8.59 -2.31 -33.21
C TYR A 2 7.72 -3.17 -32.30
N LEU A 3 8.14 -3.33 -31.05
CA LEU A 3 7.32 -3.92 -30.01
C LEU A 3 6.35 -2.82 -29.56
N LEU A 4 5.08 -2.89 -29.98
CA LEU A 4 4.05 -2.08 -29.34
C LEU A 4 3.77 -2.72 -27.99
N THR A 5 4.23 -2.12 -26.91
CA THR A 5 3.77 -2.44 -25.56
C THR A 5 2.31 -1.98 -25.47
N TYR A 6 1.40 -2.94 -25.43
CA TYR A 6 -0.01 -2.69 -25.17
C TYR A 6 -0.13 -2.34 -23.68
N GLN A 7 -0.22 -1.06 -23.36
CA GLN A 7 -0.62 -0.62 -22.03
C GLN A 7 -2.11 -0.92 -21.93
N HIS A 8 -2.46 -2.09 -21.39
CA HIS A 8 -3.84 -2.38 -21.03
C HIS A 8 -4.15 -1.46 -19.85
N LYS A 9 -4.73 -0.29 -20.11
CA LYS A 9 -5.43 0.44 -19.06
C LYS A 9 -6.58 -0.46 -18.65
N GLN A 10 -6.35 -1.30 -17.63
CA GLN A 10 -7.46 -1.95 -16.95
C GLN A 10 -8.35 -0.82 -16.46
N ASN A 11 -9.65 -0.96 -16.70
CA ASN A 11 -10.58 0.02 -16.18
C ASN A 11 -10.77 -0.36 -14.71
N PRO A 12 -10.55 0.55 -13.74
CA PRO A 12 -10.59 0.18 -12.33
C PRO A 12 -11.89 -0.53 -12.01
N THR A 13 -11.80 -1.63 -11.29
CA THR A 13 -12.97 -2.28 -10.70
C THR A 13 -13.41 -1.46 -9.50
N VAL A 14 -14.55 -0.79 -9.64
CA VAL A 14 -15.12 0.08 -8.60
C VAL A 14 -16.11 -0.71 -7.75
N PHE A 15 -15.86 -0.75 -6.45
CA PHE A 15 -16.73 -1.33 -5.43
C PHE A 15 -17.14 -0.25 -4.41
N ASN A 16 -18.15 -0.53 -3.60
CA ASN A 16 -18.60 0.40 -2.55
C ASN A 16 -18.72 -0.28 -1.18
N ASP A 17 -18.73 -1.62 -1.16
CA ASP A 17 -18.69 -2.43 0.02
C ASP A 17 -18.26 -3.88 -0.33
N GLY A 18 -17.61 -4.56 0.62
CA GLY A 18 -17.52 -6.03 0.62
C GLY A 18 -16.11 -6.59 0.59
N ALA A 19 -15.99 -7.81 0.04
CA ALA A 19 -14.72 -8.50 -0.10
C ALA A 19 -14.39 -8.69 -1.58
N ILE A 20 -13.23 -8.22 -1.99
CA ILE A 20 -12.69 -8.29 -3.34
C ILE A 20 -11.57 -9.34 -3.34
N ASP A 21 -11.62 -10.23 -4.32
CA ASP A 21 -10.60 -11.26 -4.59
C ASP A 21 -10.31 -11.17 -6.09
N ASP A 22 -9.21 -10.49 -6.42
CA ASP A 22 -8.70 -10.38 -7.78
C ASP A 22 -7.23 -10.81 -7.82
N SER A 23 -6.71 -10.99 -9.03
CA SER A 23 -5.35 -11.43 -9.27
C SER A 23 -4.52 -10.43 -10.05
N VAL A 24 -5.16 -9.63 -10.92
CA VAL A 24 -4.50 -8.58 -11.69
C VAL A 24 -5.51 -7.48 -12.05
N SER A 25 -5.76 -6.52 -11.15
CA SER A 25 -6.68 -5.40 -11.44
C SER A 25 -6.33 -4.13 -10.70
N ASP A 26 -6.62 -2.98 -11.32
CA ASP A 26 -6.66 -1.73 -10.58
C ASP A 26 -8.00 -1.69 -9.83
N THR A 27 -7.99 -1.42 -8.52
CA THR A 27 -9.19 -1.48 -7.66
C THR A 27 -9.45 -0.14 -6.97
N ASP A 28 -10.71 0.28 -6.96
CA ASP A 28 -11.21 1.46 -6.25
C ASP A 28 -12.34 0.99 -5.34
N ASP A 29 -12.12 1.00 -4.02
CA ASP A 29 -13.12 0.62 -3.02
C ASP A 29 -13.31 1.72 -1.98
N SER A 30 -14.51 1.74 -1.40
CA SER A 30 -14.86 2.74 -0.38
C SER A 30 -14.89 2.18 1.04
N ASP A 31 -15.15 0.88 1.20
CA ASP A 31 -15.23 0.20 2.50
C ASP A 31 -15.11 -1.31 2.29
N GLY A 32 -14.07 -1.98 2.76
CA GLY A 32 -14.00 -3.42 2.51
C GLY A 32 -12.69 -4.13 2.84
N SER A 33 -12.62 -5.36 2.33
CA SER A 33 -11.39 -6.15 2.35
C SER A 33 -10.98 -6.47 0.91
N ILE A 34 -9.73 -6.16 0.56
CA ILE A 34 -9.17 -6.39 -0.76
C ILE A 34 -8.07 -7.46 -0.63
N ASP A 35 -8.19 -8.53 -1.40
CA ASP A 35 -7.14 -9.52 -1.65
C ASP A 35 -6.79 -9.41 -3.15
N ASP A 36 -5.65 -8.81 -3.45
CA ASP A 36 -5.12 -8.73 -4.82
C ASP A 36 -3.68 -9.27 -4.87
N SER A 37 -3.27 -9.76 -6.03
CA SER A 37 -1.89 -10.18 -6.24
C SER A 37 -1.08 -9.14 -6.99
N VAL A 38 -1.69 -8.39 -7.91
CA VAL A 38 -1.00 -7.40 -8.75
C VAL A 38 -1.94 -6.27 -9.19
N GLY A 39 -1.74 -5.05 -8.70
CA GLY A 39 -2.56 -3.94 -9.14
C GLY A 39 -2.38 -2.67 -8.32
N ASP A 40 -2.88 -1.56 -8.84
CA ASP A 40 -2.97 -0.33 -8.04
C ASP A 40 -4.29 -0.33 -7.26
N ILE A 41 -4.25 -0.01 -5.96
CA ILE A 41 -5.43 0.00 -5.07
C ILE A 41 -5.63 1.39 -4.48
N ASP A 42 -6.85 1.93 -4.64
CA ASP A 42 -7.35 3.12 -3.94
C ASP A 42 -8.47 2.67 -3.00
N ASP A 43 -8.24 2.75 -1.68
CA ASP A 43 -9.23 2.39 -0.65
C ASP A 43 -9.42 3.53 0.35
N SER A 44 -10.66 3.68 0.81
CA SER A 44 -11.00 4.71 1.80
C SER A 44 -11.02 4.20 3.24
N ASP A 45 -11.48 2.97 3.46
CA ASP A 45 -11.58 2.36 4.80
C ASP A 45 -11.55 0.84 4.67
N GLY A 46 -10.56 0.16 5.21
CA GLY A 46 -10.53 -1.28 5.00
C GLY A 46 -9.28 -2.04 5.41
N SER A 47 -9.20 -3.25 4.87
CA SER A 47 -8.02 -4.09 4.97
C SER A 47 -7.57 -4.54 3.59
N ILE A 48 -6.30 -4.35 3.28
CA ILE A 48 -5.72 -4.70 2.00
C ILE A 48 -4.64 -5.75 2.23
N ASP A 49 -4.71 -6.85 1.50
CA ASP A 49 -3.63 -7.81 1.29
C ASP A 49 -3.25 -7.73 -0.19
N ASP A 50 -2.10 -7.13 -0.50
CA ASP A 50 -1.57 -7.08 -1.86
C ASP A 50 -0.09 -7.46 -1.92
N SER A 51 0.27 -8.17 -2.98
CA SER A 51 1.67 -8.57 -3.18
C SER A 51 2.47 -7.52 -3.95
N VAL A 52 1.90 -6.91 -5.00
CA VAL A 52 2.66 -6.06 -5.94
C VAL A 52 1.80 -4.95 -6.55
N GLY A 53 2.20 -3.70 -6.37
CA GLY A 53 1.37 -2.58 -6.85
C GLY A 53 1.81 -1.21 -6.38
N ASP A 54 0.84 -0.29 -6.28
CA ASP A 54 0.89 0.89 -5.44
C ASP A 54 -0.44 0.97 -4.66
N ILE A 55 -0.41 1.32 -3.37
CA ILE A 55 -1.61 1.44 -2.52
C ILE A 55 -1.75 2.88 -2.00
N ASP A 56 -2.92 3.48 -2.19
CA ASP A 56 -3.39 4.69 -1.49
C ASP A 56 -4.57 4.28 -0.58
N ASP A 57 -4.36 4.31 0.74
CA ASP A 57 -5.37 4.00 1.74
C ASP A 57 -5.57 5.19 2.68
N SER A 58 -6.81 5.56 2.93
CA SER A 58 -7.10 6.61 3.91
C SER A 58 -7.09 6.09 5.35
N VAL A 59 -7.66 4.91 5.60
CA VAL A 59 -7.74 4.33 6.96
C VAL A 59 -7.78 2.82 6.86
N GLY A 60 -6.80 2.12 7.43
CA GLY A 60 -6.86 0.67 7.29
C GLY A 60 -5.67 -0.12 7.77
N SER A 61 -5.76 -1.42 7.56
CA SER A 61 -4.65 -2.34 7.77
C SER A 61 -4.17 -2.87 6.43
N ILE A 62 -2.88 -2.70 6.15
CA ILE A 62 -2.28 -3.14 4.89
C ILE A 62 -1.23 -4.22 5.20
N ASP A 63 -1.33 -5.38 4.54
CA ASP A 63 -0.25 -6.34 4.39
C ASP A 63 0.26 -6.27 2.96
N TYR A 64 1.57 -6.06 2.81
CA TYR A 64 2.12 -5.71 1.53
C TYR A 64 3.56 -6.19 1.31
N SER A 65 3.87 -6.60 0.08
CA SER A 65 5.20 -7.13 -0.22
C SER A 65 6.09 -6.16 -1.00
N VAL A 66 5.68 -5.66 -2.18
CA VAL A 66 6.57 -4.93 -3.11
C VAL A 66 5.87 -3.78 -3.83
N GLY A 67 6.39 -2.55 -3.67
CA GLY A 67 5.88 -1.37 -4.36
C GLY A 67 5.97 -0.11 -3.50
N ALA A 68 4.90 0.70 -3.47
CA ALA A 68 4.76 1.82 -2.56
C ALA A 68 3.40 1.84 -1.87
N ILE A 69 3.38 2.39 -0.65
CA ILE A 69 2.18 2.55 0.17
C ILE A 69 2.11 3.97 0.69
N ASP A 70 0.97 4.63 0.47
CA ASP A 70 0.55 5.84 1.18
C ASP A 70 -0.68 5.47 2.01
N ASN A 71 -0.51 5.34 3.33
CA ASN A 71 -1.63 5.16 4.24
C ASN A 71 -1.77 6.41 5.10
N ARG A 72 -2.96 7.01 5.23
CA ARG A 72 -3.14 8.18 6.10
C ARG A 72 -3.37 7.83 7.56
N GLY A 73 -3.60 6.56 7.89
CA GLY A 73 -3.59 6.11 9.27
C GLY A 73 -4.07 4.68 9.45
N GLY A 74 -3.37 3.94 10.30
CA GLY A 74 -3.76 2.57 10.62
C GLY A 74 -2.53 1.74 10.93
N ALA A 75 -2.44 0.55 10.33
CA ALA A 75 -1.28 -0.30 10.49
C ALA A 75 -0.80 -0.82 9.14
N ILE A 76 0.50 -0.70 8.86
CA ILE A 76 1.10 -1.28 7.67
C ILE A 76 2.12 -2.34 8.05
N HIS A 77 2.02 -3.52 7.46
CA HIS A 77 3.00 -4.59 7.52
C HIS A 77 3.65 -4.74 6.15
N ASN A 78 4.98 -4.69 6.11
CA ASN A 78 5.69 -4.67 4.84
C ASN A 78 7.04 -5.40 4.90
N ALA A 79 7.42 -5.99 3.77
CA ALA A 79 8.73 -6.59 3.55
C ALA A 79 9.69 -5.73 2.71
N ASN A 80 9.27 -5.01 1.66
CA ASN A 80 10.21 -4.37 0.72
C ASN A 80 9.72 -3.08 0.01
N ALA A 81 8.61 -2.48 0.41
CA ALA A 81 8.02 -1.30 -0.25
C ALA A 81 8.38 0.04 0.41
N ALA A 82 8.40 1.16 -0.32
CA ALA A 82 8.49 2.49 0.31
C ALA A 82 7.17 2.83 1.00
N MET A 83 7.22 3.51 2.16
CA MET A 83 6.04 3.71 3.01
C MET A 83 5.87 5.15 3.47
N TYR A 84 4.63 5.61 3.49
CA TYR A 84 4.19 6.83 4.13
C TYR A 84 3.01 6.52 5.06
N ASP A 85 3.16 6.86 6.35
CA ASP A 85 2.04 6.88 7.31
C ASP A 85 2.19 8.06 8.27
N PRO A 86 1.29 9.05 8.30
CA PRO A 86 1.45 10.23 9.14
C PRO A 86 1.07 10.03 10.60
N VAL A 87 0.28 9.00 10.95
CA VAL A 87 -0.30 8.86 12.31
C VAL A 87 -0.46 7.43 12.83
N GLY A 88 -0.26 6.43 11.99
CA GLY A 88 -0.45 5.02 12.31
C GLY A 88 0.82 4.31 12.75
N THR A 89 0.91 3.02 12.45
CA THR A 89 2.01 2.14 12.88
C THR A 89 2.56 1.37 11.71
N ILE A 90 3.88 1.40 11.55
CA ILE A 90 4.59 0.71 10.48
C ILE A 90 5.43 -0.43 11.03
N TYR A 91 5.28 -1.62 10.45
CA TYR A 91 6.12 -2.80 10.67
C TYR A 91 6.88 -3.14 9.38
N ASP A 92 8.18 -2.82 9.32
CA ASP A 92 9.04 -3.11 8.16
C ASP A 92 10.09 -4.18 8.48
N ALA A 93 10.11 -5.24 7.65
CA ALA A 93 11.04 -6.35 7.80
C ALA A 93 12.25 -6.31 6.83
N GLY A 94 12.24 -5.52 5.75
CA GLY A 94 13.26 -5.64 4.68
C GLY A 94 13.92 -4.36 4.21
N GLY A 95 13.84 -3.29 5.00
CA GLY A 95 14.76 -2.16 4.88
C GLY A 95 14.28 -1.08 3.93
N ALA A 96 12.98 -0.85 3.95
CA ALA A 96 12.32 0.21 3.20
C ALA A 96 12.81 1.61 3.58
N THR A 97 12.49 2.58 2.72
CA THR A 97 12.46 3.99 3.13
C THR A 97 11.07 4.27 3.69
N ILE A 98 11.02 4.76 4.92
CA ILE A 98 9.78 5.01 5.66
C ILE A 98 9.71 6.49 6.02
N TYR A 99 8.57 7.12 5.75
CA TYR A 99 8.27 8.47 6.22
C TYR A 99 7.08 8.44 7.19
N ASP A 100 7.36 8.70 8.47
CA ASP A 100 6.34 8.75 9.52
C ASP A 100 6.57 9.96 10.45
N PRO A 101 5.85 11.07 10.23
CA PRO A 101 5.98 12.27 11.05
C PRO A 101 5.32 12.18 12.43
N GLY A 102 4.48 11.19 12.75
CA GLY A 102 3.63 11.25 13.95
C GLY A 102 3.18 9.92 14.57
N GLY A 103 3.48 8.81 13.92
CA GLY A 103 3.16 7.45 14.29
C GLY A 103 4.32 6.70 14.97
N ALA A 104 4.26 5.37 14.91
CA ALA A 104 5.28 4.49 15.47
C ALA A 104 5.84 3.54 14.41
N ILE A 105 7.17 3.47 14.30
CA ILE A 105 7.86 2.57 13.37
C ILE A 105 8.62 1.45 14.11
N TYR A 106 8.38 0.21 13.70
CA TYR A 106 9.14 -0.98 14.05
C TYR A 106 9.84 -1.52 12.79
N HIS A 107 11.16 -1.32 12.67
CA HIS A 107 11.93 -1.66 11.47
C HIS A 107 13.16 -2.54 11.80
N LEU A 108 13.52 -3.45 10.89
CA LEU A 108 14.70 -4.32 11.02
C LEU A 108 15.90 -3.90 10.13
N GLY A 109 15.79 -2.76 9.43
CA GLY A 109 16.84 -2.16 8.58
C GLY A 109 16.27 -0.97 7.79
N GLY A 110 17.05 -0.33 6.92
CA GLY A 110 16.57 0.77 6.06
C GLY A 110 16.85 2.17 6.58
N THR A 111 16.17 3.18 6.02
CA THR A 111 16.27 4.59 6.47
C THR A 111 14.90 5.09 6.87
N ILE A 112 14.78 5.62 8.07
CA ILE A 112 13.56 6.24 8.57
C ILE A 112 13.68 7.74 8.51
N TYR A 113 12.58 8.40 8.14
CA TYR A 113 12.42 9.84 8.24
C TYR A 113 11.21 10.17 9.11
N ASP A 114 11.40 11.06 10.08
CA ASP A 114 10.32 11.71 10.82
C ASP A 114 10.20 13.20 10.45
N ALA A 115 9.37 13.94 11.19
CA ALA A 115 9.20 15.38 11.02
C ALA A 115 10.48 16.19 11.30
N ASP A 116 11.43 15.64 12.04
CA ASP A 116 12.70 16.27 12.43
C ASP A 116 13.89 15.85 11.53
N GLY A 117 13.75 14.79 10.72
CA GLY A 117 14.73 14.37 9.72
C GLY A 117 14.92 12.85 9.66
N ALA A 118 16.07 12.41 9.12
CA ALA A 118 16.40 10.98 9.13
C ALA A 118 16.79 10.52 10.56
N ILE A 119 16.31 9.36 11.00
CA ILE A 119 16.60 8.74 12.31
C ILE A 119 17.67 7.66 12.18
#